data_AF-J9E267-F1
#
_entry.id   AF-J9E267-F1
#
_cell.length_a   1.000
_cell.length_b   1.000
_cell.length_c   1.000
_cell.angle_alpha   90.00
_cell.angle_beta   90.00
_cell.angle_gamma   90.00
#
_symmetry.space_group_name_H-M   'P 1'
#
loop_
_entity.id
_entity.type
_entity.pdbx_description
1 polymer ?
#
loop_
_entity_poly.entity_id
_entity_poly.type
_entity_poly.pdbx_seq_one_letter_code
_entity_poly.pdbx_strand_id
1 'polypeptide(L)'
;MKGDGTSPIYKRDVKEKMDIYFGRFDELFGTFKQITDEEMELIDLLDTRVKYLQQANTTDALKQETWRSQRISRLIIDYLLRSGYFETAQKLAEQANVEDMCNKTVFMIAKQVEDSLSRHETDRCLEWIADNKSKLRRLKSTLETTVRLQDCIELVRRGDRLEAVHYARKFLANLPKDQWSEQVVKVMGLIGFGIPSKSRAYNEYFSEKRWDQLIELFKQENARVYKVNYQKQHSIMELLQCLGN
;
A
#
# COMPACT_ATOMS: atom_id res chain seq x y z
N MET A 1 -40.22 -5.08 -60.31
CA MET A 1 -40.11 -4.25 -59.10
C MET A 1 -39.18 -4.96 -58.14
N LYS A 2 -37.96 -4.42 -57.97
CA LYS A 2 -36.89 -5.04 -57.19
C LYS A 2 -37.21 -4.88 -55.70
N GLY A 3 -37.39 -6.00 -55.01
CA GLY A 3 -37.53 -6.05 -53.56
C GLY A 3 -36.20 -5.75 -52.89
N ASP A 4 -36.24 -4.81 -51.97
CA ASP A 4 -35.15 -4.28 -51.17
C ASP A 4 -34.44 -5.37 -50.34
N GLY A 5 -33.16 -5.61 -50.66
CA GLY A 5 -32.30 -6.62 -50.05
C GLY A 5 -31.53 -6.15 -48.81
N THR A 6 -31.89 -5.01 -48.20
CA THR A 6 -31.09 -4.42 -47.10
C THR A 6 -31.58 -4.76 -45.68
N SER A 7 -32.75 -5.39 -45.54
CA SER A 7 -33.38 -5.69 -44.23
C SER A 7 -32.76 -6.80 -43.34
N PRO A 8 -31.94 -7.77 -43.80
CA PRO A 8 -31.39 -8.81 -42.92
C PRO A 8 -30.11 -8.40 -42.17
N ILE A 9 -29.27 -7.57 -42.79
CA ILE A 9 -27.94 -7.22 -42.28
C ILE A 9 -28.06 -6.25 -41.10
N TYR A 10 -28.93 -5.24 -41.24
CA TYR A 10 -29.17 -4.23 -40.20
C TYR A 10 -29.74 -4.84 -38.90
N LYS A 11 -30.61 -5.85 -38.99
CA LYS A 11 -31.16 -6.54 -37.81
C LYS A 11 -30.11 -7.39 -37.07
N ARG A 12 -29.10 -7.88 -37.78
CA ARG A 12 -28.03 -8.70 -37.20
C ARG A 12 -27.04 -7.84 -36.41
N ASP A 13 -26.63 -6.70 -36.98
CA ASP A 13 -25.78 -5.71 -36.32
C ASP A 13 -26.43 -5.11 -35.06
N VAL A 14 -27.74 -4.85 -35.11
CA VAL A 14 -28.48 -4.35 -33.94
C VAL A 14 -28.56 -5.40 -32.83
N LYS A 15 -28.79 -6.68 -33.19
CA LYS A 15 -28.81 -7.77 -32.21
C LYS A 15 -27.43 -7.98 -31.57
N GLU A 16 -26.37 -7.97 -32.37
CA GLU A 16 -25.00 -8.13 -31.87
C GLU A 16 -24.59 -6.98 -30.93
N LYS A 17 -24.95 -5.73 -31.25
CA LYS A 17 -24.75 -4.60 -30.34
C LYS A 17 -25.56 -4.75 -29.05
N MET A 18 -26.81 -5.19 -29.16
CA MET A 18 -27.69 -5.40 -28.00
C MET A 18 -27.16 -6.51 -27.09
N ASP A 19 -26.64 -7.60 -27.65
CA ASP A 19 -25.97 -8.68 -26.92
C ASP A 19 -24.68 -8.18 -26.22
N ILE A 20 -23.90 -7.29 -26.87
CA ILE A 20 -22.74 -6.62 -26.24
C ILE A 20 -23.18 -5.73 -25.06
N TYR A 21 -24.27 -4.97 -25.22
CA TYR A 21 -24.80 -4.13 -24.14
C TYR A 21 -25.32 -4.97 -22.98
N PHE A 22 -26.01 -6.08 -23.24
CA PHE A 22 -26.44 -7.01 -22.20
C PHE A 22 -25.26 -7.67 -21.50
N GLY A 23 -24.23 -8.12 -22.23
CA GLY A 23 -23.02 -8.67 -21.62
C GLY A 23 -22.29 -7.67 -20.71
N ARG A 24 -22.18 -6.41 -21.15
CA ARG A 24 -21.59 -5.34 -20.33
C ARG A 24 -22.47 -4.97 -19.13
N PHE A 25 -23.79 -5.08 -19.28
CA PHE A 25 -24.73 -4.87 -18.19
C PHE A 25 -24.60 -5.99 -17.15
N ASP A 26 -24.55 -7.25 -17.56
CA ASP A 26 -24.35 -8.38 -16.65
C ASP A 26 -23.00 -8.29 -15.93
N GLU A 27 -21.93 -7.87 -16.61
CA GLU A 27 -20.62 -7.58 -16.00
C GLU A 27 -20.71 -6.44 -14.97
N LEU A 28 -21.45 -5.37 -15.29
CA LEU A 28 -21.70 -4.27 -14.36
C LEU A 28 -22.53 -4.73 -13.14
N PHE A 29 -23.52 -5.59 -13.33
CA PHE A 29 -24.31 -6.14 -12.22
C PHE A 29 -23.46 -7.08 -11.36
N GLY A 30 -22.59 -7.88 -11.98
CA GLY A 30 -21.62 -8.72 -11.28
C GLY A 30 -20.69 -7.89 -10.40
N THR A 31 -20.08 -6.83 -10.95
CA THR A 31 -19.20 -5.93 -10.19
C THR A 31 -19.95 -5.15 -9.11
N PHE A 32 -21.16 -4.67 -9.38
CA PHE A 32 -21.99 -4.00 -8.37
C PHE A 32 -22.34 -4.92 -7.21
N LYS A 33 -22.68 -6.18 -7.50
CA LYS A 33 -22.94 -7.19 -6.48
C LYS A 33 -21.70 -7.45 -5.62
N GLN A 34 -20.53 -7.63 -6.25
CA GLN A 34 -19.27 -7.79 -5.53
C GLN A 34 -18.98 -6.61 -4.60
N ILE A 35 -19.15 -5.38 -5.08
CA ILE A 35 -18.98 -4.17 -4.25
C ILE A 35 -19.95 -4.17 -3.07
N THR A 36 -21.22 -4.53 -3.31
CA THR A 36 -22.25 -4.58 -2.25
C THR A 36 -21.90 -5.63 -1.19
N ASP A 37 -21.44 -6.81 -1.62
CA ASP A 37 -21.03 -7.89 -0.71
C ASP A 37 -19.80 -7.47 0.12
N GLU A 38 -18.79 -6.84 -0.50
CA GLU A 38 -17.62 -6.28 0.20
C GLU A 38 -18.02 -5.18 1.20
N GLU A 39 -18.97 -4.31 0.85
CA GLU A 39 -19.47 -3.27 1.76
C GLU A 39 -20.23 -3.87 2.95
N MET A 40 -21.02 -4.93 2.75
CA MET A 40 -21.70 -5.63 3.84
C MET A 40 -20.71 -6.29 4.80
N GLU A 41 -19.68 -6.98 4.30
CA GLU A 41 -18.63 -7.56 5.14
C GLU A 41 -17.90 -6.49 5.97
N LEU A 42 -17.62 -5.32 5.37
CA LEU A 42 -17.03 -4.19 6.07
C LEU A 42 -17.95 -3.65 7.18
N ILE A 43 -19.26 -3.59 6.94
CA ILE A 43 -20.24 -3.14 7.94
C ILE A 43 -20.27 -4.11 9.14
N ASP A 44 -20.32 -5.42 8.89
CA ASP A 44 -20.34 -6.44 9.94
C ASP A 44 -19.05 -6.41 10.79
N LEU A 45 -17.91 -6.21 10.14
CA LEU A 45 -16.63 -6.01 10.81
C LEU A 45 -16.64 -4.76 11.69
N LEU A 46 -17.17 -3.64 11.18
CA LEU A 46 -17.27 -2.40 11.93
C LEU A 46 -18.21 -2.53 13.13
N ASP A 47 -19.34 -3.21 12.98
CA ASP A 47 -20.29 -3.46 14.07
C ASP A 47 -19.64 -4.31 15.18
N THR A 48 -18.91 -5.35 14.81
CA THR A 48 -18.13 -6.17 15.76
C THR A 48 -17.09 -5.34 16.51
N ARG A 49 -16.36 -4.47 15.81
CA ARG A 49 -15.39 -3.55 16.42
C ARG A 49 -16.06 -2.54 17.36
N VAL A 50 -17.23 -2.02 17.01
CA VAL A 50 -17.99 -1.10 17.86
C VAL A 50 -18.44 -1.81 19.14
N LYS A 51 -19.00 -3.02 19.04
CA LYS A 51 -19.39 -3.84 20.19
C LYS A 51 -18.22 -4.13 21.11
N TYR A 52 -17.06 -4.48 20.56
CA TYR A 52 -15.83 -4.67 21.34
C TYR A 52 -15.41 -3.39 22.07
N LEU A 53 -15.49 -2.22 21.43
CA LEU A 53 -15.13 -0.94 22.06
C LEU A 53 -16.15 -0.53 23.14
N GLN A 54 -17.43 -0.85 22.97
CA GLN A 54 -18.45 -0.60 23.99
C GLN A 54 -18.19 -1.39 25.29
N GLN A 55 -17.57 -2.57 25.21
CA GLN A 55 -17.18 -3.35 26.39
C GLN A 55 -16.18 -2.59 27.29
N ALA A 56 -15.45 -1.61 26.75
CA ALA A 56 -14.53 -0.78 27.53
C ALA A 56 -15.24 0.13 28.56
N ASN A 57 -16.51 0.51 28.30
CA ASN A 57 -17.30 1.39 29.17
C ASN A 57 -18.23 0.63 30.13
N THR A 58 -18.05 -0.68 30.23
CA THR A 58 -18.91 -1.53 31.06
C THR A 58 -18.51 -1.42 32.54
N THR A 59 -19.51 -1.36 33.43
CA THR A 59 -19.33 -1.26 34.89
C THR A 59 -19.08 -2.62 35.58
N ASP A 60 -19.25 -3.72 34.85
CA ASP A 60 -19.01 -5.10 35.29
C ASP A 60 -17.50 -5.42 35.31
N ALA A 61 -16.99 -5.79 36.49
CA ALA A 61 -15.57 -6.04 36.75
C ALA A 61 -15.00 -7.20 35.91
N LEU A 62 -15.77 -8.28 35.70
CA LEU A 62 -15.30 -9.46 34.95
C LEU A 62 -15.14 -9.16 33.45
N LYS A 63 -16.06 -8.38 32.89
CA LYS A 63 -15.99 -7.93 31.50
C LYS A 63 -14.85 -6.94 31.31
N GLN A 64 -14.60 -6.09 32.30
CA GLN A 64 -13.49 -5.15 32.27
C GLN A 64 -12.13 -5.85 32.32
N GLU A 65 -11.98 -6.89 33.15
CA GLU A 65 -10.74 -7.69 33.21
C GLU A 65 -10.49 -8.44 31.88
N THR A 66 -11.53 -9.06 31.33
CA THR A 66 -11.47 -9.72 30.02
C THR A 66 -11.04 -8.75 28.92
N TRP A 67 -11.65 -7.56 28.88
CA TRP A 67 -11.31 -6.52 27.91
C TRP A 67 -9.87 -6.01 28.08
N ARG A 68 -9.39 -5.85 29.32
CA ARG A 68 -7.99 -5.48 29.60
C ARG A 68 -7.00 -6.53 29.08
N SER A 69 -7.29 -7.81 29.32
CA SER A 69 -6.49 -8.92 28.80
C SER A 69 -6.45 -8.92 27.27
N GLN A 70 -7.62 -8.81 26.63
CA GLN A 70 -7.73 -8.71 25.17
C GLN A 70 -6.99 -7.49 24.60
N ARG A 71 -7.04 -6.35 25.30
CA ARG A 71 -6.31 -5.14 24.91
C ARG A 71 -4.81 -5.38 24.93
N ILE A 72 -4.28 -6.04 25.95
CA ILE A 72 -2.86 -6.38 26.05
C ILE A 72 -2.49 -7.35 24.91
N SER A 73 -3.27 -8.41 24.70
CA SER A 73 -3.06 -9.35 23.58
C SER A 73 -3.02 -8.61 22.24
N ARG A 74 -3.90 -7.64 22.01
CA ARG A 74 -3.89 -6.82 20.79
C ARG A 74 -2.61 -5.99 20.64
N LEU A 75 -2.07 -5.43 21.72
CA LEU A 75 -0.79 -4.70 21.67
C LEU A 75 0.38 -5.64 21.32
N ILE A 76 0.36 -6.86 21.86
CA ILE A 76 1.36 -7.89 21.56
C ILE A 76 1.23 -8.34 20.10
N ILE A 77 0.01 -8.59 19.62
CA ILE A 77 -0.25 -8.96 18.22
C ILE A 77 0.24 -7.86 17.27
N ASP A 78 -0.09 -6.60 17.56
CA ASP A 78 0.39 -5.45 16.80
C ASP A 78 1.93 -5.39 16.73
N TYR A 79 2.61 -5.72 17.83
CA TYR A 79 4.07 -5.81 17.85
C TYR A 79 4.57 -6.98 16.99
N LEU A 80 4.01 -8.18 17.17
CA LEU A 80 4.39 -9.38 16.42
C LEU A 80 4.20 -9.19 14.91
N LEU A 81 3.09 -8.59 14.48
CA LEU A 81 2.81 -8.28 13.08
C LEU A 81 3.83 -7.30 12.50
N ARG A 82 4.24 -6.28 13.26
CA ARG A 82 5.29 -5.33 12.84
C ARG A 82 6.68 -5.95 12.79
N SER A 83 6.96 -6.92 13.66
CA SER A 83 8.23 -7.66 13.67
C SER A 83 8.29 -8.78 12.62
N GLY A 84 7.19 -9.06 11.91
CA GLY A 84 7.12 -10.11 10.89
C GLY A 84 6.77 -11.50 11.42
N TYR A 85 6.39 -11.64 12.69
CA TYR A 85 6.00 -12.92 13.31
C TYR A 85 4.51 -13.22 13.09
N PHE A 86 4.10 -13.42 11.82
CA PHE A 86 2.68 -13.54 11.45
C PHE A 86 1.97 -14.75 12.06
N GLU A 87 2.60 -15.93 12.05
CA GLU A 87 1.99 -17.16 12.56
C GLU A 87 1.73 -17.07 14.07
N THR A 88 2.68 -16.54 14.82
CA THR A 88 2.55 -16.33 16.27
C THR A 88 1.47 -15.29 16.57
N ALA A 89 1.43 -14.20 15.80
CA ALA A 89 0.41 -13.18 15.96
C ALA A 89 -1.00 -13.73 15.66
N GLN A 90 -1.13 -14.61 14.65
CA GLN A 90 -2.39 -15.26 14.32
C GLN A 90 -2.86 -16.20 15.44
N LYS A 91 -2.00 -17.08 15.94
CA LYS A 91 -2.36 -17.98 17.06
C LYS A 91 -2.80 -17.21 18.29
N LEU A 92 -2.12 -16.10 18.61
CA LEU A 92 -2.51 -15.24 19.73
C LEU A 92 -3.83 -14.51 19.48
N ALA A 93 -4.12 -14.10 18.24
CA ALA A 93 -5.37 -13.46 17.87
C ALA A 93 -6.58 -14.41 18.01
N GLU A 94 -6.41 -15.67 17.57
CA GLU A 94 -7.41 -16.74 17.73
C GLU A 94 -7.66 -17.04 19.22
N GLN A 95 -6.59 -17.19 20.01
CA GLN A 95 -6.70 -17.47 21.45
C GLN A 95 -7.36 -16.34 22.25
N ALA A 96 -7.08 -15.09 21.91
CA ALA A 96 -7.64 -13.93 22.59
C ALA A 96 -9.01 -13.49 22.02
N ASN A 97 -9.49 -14.12 20.96
CA ASN A 97 -10.71 -13.78 20.23
C ASN A 97 -10.73 -12.29 19.80
N VAL A 98 -9.63 -11.83 19.19
CA VAL A 98 -9.44 -10.44 18.73
C VAL A 98 -8.99 -10.35 17.26
N GLU A 99 -9.20 -11.40 16.48
CA GLU A 99 -8.79 -11.45 15.07
C GLU A 99 -9.38 -10.29 14.25
N ASP A 100 -10.67 -10.00 14.43
CA ASP A 100 -11.37 -8.89 13.78
C ASP A 100 -10.82 -7.50 14.15
N MET A 101 -10.13 -7.40 15.28
CA MET A 101 -9.50 -6.15 15.75
C MET A 101 -8.12 -5.92 15.15
N CYS A 102 -7.54 -6.92 14.48
CA CYS A 102 -6.19 -6.89 13.95
C CYS A 102 -6.20 -6.63 12.44
N ASN A 103 -5.48 -5.62 11.97
CA ASN A 103 -5.36 -5.32 10.53
C ASN A 103 -4.26 -6.18 9.88
N LYS A 104 -4.39 -7.51 9.98
CA LYS A 104 -3.37 -8.49 9.54
C LYS A 104 -2.94 -8.28 8.09
N THR A 105 -3.90 -8.09 7.19
CA THR A 105 -3.65 -7.88 5.75
C THR A 105 -2.77 -6.66 5.49
N VAL A 106 -3.00 -5.56 6.20
CA VAL A 106 -2.21 -4.32 6.09
C VAL A 106 -0.74 -4.56 6.48
N PHE A 107 -0.50 -5.26 7.59
CA PHE A 107 0.87 -5.56 8.04
C PHE A 107 1.58 -6.57 7.15
N MET A 108 0.84 -7.55 6.62
CA MET A 108 1.39 -8.55 5.70
C MET A 108 1.83 -7.90 4.38
N ILE A 109 0.99 -7.04 3.79
CA ILE A 109 1.35 -6.29 2.58
C ILE A 109 2.55 -5.39 2.86
N ALA A 110 2.56 -4.65 3.98
CA ALA A 110 3.67 -3.78 4.33
C ALA A 110 4.99 -4.57 4.43
N LYS A 111 4.98 -5.74 5.07
CA LYS A 111 6.17 -6.59 5.18
C LYS A 111 6.62 -7.15 3.84
N GLN A 112 5.70 -7.56 2.96
CA GLN A 112 6.04 -7.99 1.61
C GLN A 112 6.72 -6.87 0.81
N VAL A 113 6.29 -5.62 0.97
CA VAL A 113 6.95 -4.46 0.36
C VAL A 113 8.33 -4.23 0.97
N GLU A 114 8.47 -4.28 2.28
CA GLU A 114 9.78 -4.15 2.96
C GLU A 114 10.77 -5.23 2.51
N ASP A 115 10.32 -6.48 2.38
CA ASP A 115 11.16 -7.61 1.94
C ASP A 115 11.49 -7.53 0.45
N SER A 116 10.61 -6.96 -0.39
CA SER A 116 10.90 -6.65 -1.79
C SER A 116 11.99 -5.58 -1.90
N LEU A 117 11.83 -4.49 -1.14
CA LEU A 117 12.79 -3.38 -1.15
C LEU A 117 14.17 -3.82 -0.62
N SER A 118 14.23 -4.73 0.36
CA SER A 118 15.51 -5.28 0.85
C SER A 118 16.21 -6.19 -0.16
N ARG A 119 15.47 -6.79 -1.10
CA ARG A 119 16.02 -7.50 -2.26
C ARG A 119 16.35 -6.59 -3.45
N HIS A 120 16.25 -5.27 -3.27
CA HIS A 120 16.43 -4.27 -4.33
C HIS A 120 15.38 -4.37 -5.46
N GLU A 121 14.16 -4.82 -5.13
CA GLU A 121 13.02 -4.92 -6.04
C GLU A 121 11.97 -3.85 -5.68
N THR A 122 11.61 -2.99 -6.63
CA THR A 122 10.65 -1.88 -6.42
C THR A 122 9.21 -2.23 -6.82
N ASP A 123 8.99 -3.36 -7.50
CA ASP A 123 7.70 -3.72 -8.10
C ASP A 123 6.55 -3.73 -7.08
N ARG A 124 6.74 -4.43 -5.95
CA ARG A 124 5.74 -4.48 -4.87
C ARG A 124 5.48 -3.11 -4.23
N CYS A 125 6.52 -2.27 -4.14
CA CYS A 125 6.36 -0.92 -3.62
C CYS A 125 5.52 -0.06 -4.58
N LEU A 126 5.75 -0.19 -5.89
CA LEU A 126 4.99 0.52 -6.92
C LEU A 126 3.52 0.06 -6.97
N GLU A 127 3.26 -1.25 -6.81
CA GLU A 127 1.90 -1.79 -6.66
C GLU A 127 1.19 -1.15 -5.46
N TRP A 128 1.83 -1.16 -4.29
CA TRP A 128 1.26 -0.54 -3.08
C TRP A 128 0.98 0.96 -3.27
N ILE A 129 1.86 1.67 -3.98
CA ILE A 129 1.68 3.10 -4.30
C ILE A 129 0.47 3.29 -5.23
N ALA A 130 0.27 2.40 -6.21
CA ALA A 130 -0.88 2.45 -7.11
C ALA A 130 -2.18 2.28 -6.33
N ASP A 131 -2.24 1.30 -5.43
CA ASP A 131 -3.41 1.02 -4.57
C ASP A 131 -3.74 2.19 -3.64
N ASN A 132 -2.72 2.91 -3.17
CA ASN A 132 -2.87 4.01 -2.20
C ASN A 132 -2.75 5.41 -2.83
N LYS A 133 -2.75 5.52 -4.16
CA LYS A 133 -2.43 6.75 -4.90
C LYS A 133 -3.25 7.97 -4.46
N SER A 134 -4.55 7.82 -4.28
CA SER A 134 -5.44 8.91 -3.86
C SER A 134 -5.11 9.41 -2.44
N LYS A 135 -4.78 8.49 -1.53
CA LYS A 135 -4.39 8.81 -0.15
C LYS A 135 -3.02 9.50 -0.14
N LEU A 136 -2.04 8.96 -0.88
CA LEU A 136 -0.70 9.51 -1.00
C LEU A 136 -0.69 10.91 -1.61
N ARG A 137 -1.55 11.16 -2.61
CA ARG A 137 -1.73 12.50 -3.20
C ARG A 137 -2.23 13.52 -2.18
N ARG A 138 -3.21 13.15 -1.36
CA ARG A 138 -3.71 14.01 -0.28
C ARG A 138 -2.64 14.28 0.79
N LEU A 139 -1.79 13.30 1.06
CA LEU A 139 -0.66 13.41 2.00
C LEU A 139 0.55 14.16 1.43
N LYS A 140 0.52 14.53 0.14
CA LYS A 140 1.64 15.11 -0.61
C LYS A 140 2.93 14.29 -0.45
N SER A 141 2.79 12.96 -0.54
CA SER A 141 3.90 12.03 -0.39
C SER A 141 4.93 12.18 -1.52
N THR A 142 6.21 12.06 -1.19
CA THR A 142 7.34 12.02 -2.15
C THR A 142 7.77 10.59 -2.49
N LEU A 143 7.13 9.56 -1.90
CA LEU A 143 7.53 8.16 -2.02
C LEU A 143 7.57 7.69 -3.48
N GLU A 144 6.51 7.96 -4.26
CA GLU A 144 6.45 7.58 -5.68
C GLU A 144 7.64 8.12 -6.46
N THR A 145 7.96 9.41 -6.27
CA THR A 145 9.10 10.05 -6.93
C THR A 145 10.41 9.41 -6.49
N THR A 146 10.61 9.16 -5.19
CA THR A 146 11.84 8.54 -4.68
C THR A 146 12.06 7.12 -5.22
N VAL A 147 11.01 6.28 -5.28
CA VAL A 147 11.08 4.92 -5.83
C VAL A 147 11.41 4.95 -7.32
N ARG A 148 10.71 5.79 -8.10
CA ARG A 148 10.97 5.93 -9.54
C ARG A 148 12.37 6.45 -9.83
N LEU A 149 12.91 7.33 -8.99
CA LEU A 149 14.31 7.77 -9.08
C LEU A 149 15.28 6.63 -8.78
N GLN A 150 14.97 5.75 -7.83
CA GLN A 150 15.78 4.57 -7.53
C GLN A 150 15.86 3.64 -8.75
N ASP A 151 14.74 3.37 -9.43
CA ASP A 151 14.72 2.59 -10.66
C ASP A 151 15.63 3.20 -11.75
N CYS A 152 15.56 4.52 -11.93
CA CYS A 152 16.44 5.23 -12.86
C CYS A 152 17.93 5.05 -12.50
N ILE A 153 18.28 5.09 -11.22
CA ILE A 153 19.66 4.90 -10.75
C ILE A 153 20.12 3.46 -11.06
N GLU A 154 19.27 2.46 -10.81
CA GLU A 154 19.57 1.06 -11.12
C GLU A 154 19.70 0.80 -12.63
N LEU A 155 18.89 1.43 -13.47
CA LEU A 155 19.03 1.38 -14.93
C LEU A 155 20.36 1.99 -15.40
N VAL A 156 20.77 3.12 -14.81
CA VAL A 156 22.08 3.71 -15.11
C VAL A 156 23.22 2.81 -14.63
N ARG A 157 23.07 2.14 -13.48
CA ARG A 157 24.05 1.17 -12.96
C ARG A 157 24.25 -0.01 -13.91
N ARG A 158 23.18 -0.49 -14.56
CA ARG A 158 23.24 -1.57 -15.56
C ARG A 158 23.83 -1.14 -16.90
N GLY A 159 24.00 0.16 -17.12
CA GLY A 159 24.49 0.74 -18.39
C GLY A 159 23.36 1.09 -19.37
N ASP A 160 22.11 0.81 -19.04
CA ASP A 160 20.92 0.99 -19.88
C ASP A 160 20.39 2.44 -19.82
N ARG A 161 21.25 3.40 -20.16
CA ARG A 161 20.93 4.84 -20.05
C ARG A 161 19.76 5.27 -20.93
N LEU A 162 19.61 4.67 -22.11
CA LEU A 162 18.48 4.96 -22.99
C LEU A 162 17.15 4.55 -22.34
N GLU A 163 17.07 3.38 -21.72
CA GLU A 163 15.89 2.95 -20.98
C GLU A 163 15.62 3.85 -19.78
N ALA A 164 16.66 4.28 -19.06
CA ALA A 164 16.52 5.25 -17.96
C ALA A 164 15.90 6.58 -18.43
N VAL A 165 16.28 7.08 -19.62
CA VAL A 165 15.68 8.30 -20.21
C VAL A 165 14.21 8.08 -20.55
N HIS A 166 13.86 6.94 -21.17
CA HIS A 166 12.47 6.62 -21.52
C HIS A 166 11.60 6.49 -20.27
N TYR A 167 12.10 5.80 -19.24
CA TYR A 167 11.43 5.64 -17.96
C TYR A 167 11.21 6.98 -17.26
N ALA A 168 12.25 7.80 -17.17
CA ALA A 168 12.18 9.14 -16.60
C ALA A 168 11.18 10.02 -17.36
N ARG A 169 11.16 9.99 -18.69
CA ARG A 169 10.18 10.74 -19.48
C ARG A 169 8.75 10.25 -19.25
N LYS A 170 8.55 8.95 -19.07
CA LYS A 170 7.21 8.37 -18.86
C LYS A 170 6.62 8.75 -17.50
N PHE A 171 7.40 8.67 -16.44
CA PHE A 171 6.90 8.81 -15.06
C PHE A 171 7.25 10.14 -14.40
N LEU A 172 8.35 10.77 -14.76
CA LEU A 172 8.86 11.99 -14.11
C LEU A 172 8.52 13.27 -14.90
N ALA A 173 8.13 13.18 -16.19
CA ALA A 173 7.83 14.37 -17.00
C ALA A 173 6.61 15.17 -16.51
N ASN A 174 5.62 14.49 -15.92
CA ASN A 174 4.40 15.11 -15.41
C ASN A 174 4.46 15.44 -13.92
N LEU A 175 5.66 15.44 -13.32
CA LEU A 175 5.80 15.77 -11.91
C LEU A 175 5.41 17.23 -11.65
N PRO A 176 4.60 17.50 -10.61
CA PRO A 176 4.32 18.86 -10.16
C PRO A 176 5.63 19.60 -9.85
N LYS A 177 5.69 20.90 -10.13
CA LYS A 177 6.89 21.75 -9.86
C LYS A 177 7.40 21.62 -8.42
N ASP A 178 6.49 21.45 -7.47
CA ASP A 178 6.80 21.30 -6.03
C ASP A 178 7.57 20.00 -5.70
N GLN A 179 7.57 19.01 -6.59
CA GLN A 179 8.30 17.75 -6.40
C GLN A 179 9.66 17.72 -7.10
N TRP A 180 10.03 18.77 -7.85
CA TRP A 180 11.37 18.93 -8.43
C TRP A 180 12.38 19.28 -7.34
N SER A 181 12.82 18.28 -6.61
CA SER A 181 13.87 18.42 -5.60
C SER A 181 15.27 18.41 -6.24
N GLU A 182 16.26 18.88 -5.48
CA GLU A 182 17.67 18.80 -5.86
C GLU A 182 18.09 17.36 -6.21
N GLN A 183 17.49 16.35 -5.57
CA GLN A 183 17.74 14.94 -5.89
C GLN A 183 17.25 14.56 -7.29
N VAL A 184 16.07 15.03 -7.71
CA VAL A 184 15.55 14.76 -9.07
C VAL A 184 16.52 15.32 -10.11
N VAL A 185 16.97 16.57 -9.93
CA VAL A 185 17.91 17.23 -10.85
C VAL A 185 19.25 16.48 -10.91
N LYS A 186 19.78 16.04 -9.76
CA LYS A 186 21.04 15.26 -9.70
C LYS A 186 20.92 13.91 -10.40
N VAL A 187 19.80 13.20 -10.24
CA VAL A 187 19.55 11.92 -10.93
C VAL A 187 19.35 12.14 -12.44
N MET A 188 18.65 13.19 -12.86
CA MET A 188 18.55 13.53 -14.30
C MET A 188 19.91 13.86 -14.91
N GLY A 189 20.75 14.60 -14.17
CA GLY A 189 22.15 14.82 -14.54
C GLY A 189 22.92 13.51 -14.68
N LEU A 190 22.75 12.57 -13.74
CA LEU A 190 23.39 11.25 -13.80
C LEU A 190 22.95 10.45 -15.04
N ILE A 191 21.66 10.49 -15.40
CA ILE A 191 21.15 9.83 -16.62
C ILE A 191 21.80 10.44 -17.88
N GLY A 192 21.92 11.77 -17.94
CA GLY A 192 22.47 12.49 -19.09
C GLY A 192 24.00 12.37 -19.24
N PHE A 193 24.74 12.53 -18.14
CA PHE A 193 26.21 12.50 -18.14
C PHE A 193 26.78 11.07 -18.04
N GLY A 194 25.97 10.08 -17.63
CA GLY A 194 26.43 8.74 -17.31
C GLY A 194 27.25 8.69 -16.00
N ILE A 195 27.73 7.51 -15.63
CA ILE A 195 28.55 7.32 -14.42
C ILE A 195 29.88 8.07 -14.62
N PRO A 196 30.13 9.20 -13.93
CA PRO A 196 31.38 9.93 -14.13
C PRO A 196 32.48 9.13 -13.44
N SER A 197 33.47 8.66 -14.20
CA SER A 197 34.50 7.71 -13.75
C SER A 197 35.39 8.17 -12.57
N LYS A 198 35.16 9.37 -12.00
CA LYS A 198 35.99 9.96 -10.93
C LYS A 198 35.24 10.84 -9.90
N SER A 199 33.93 10.73 -9.75
CA SER A 199 33.21 11.60 -8.79
C SER A 199 32.66 10.85 -7.58
N ARG A 200 33.29 11.10 -6.42
CA ARG A 200 32.92 10.56 -5.09
C ARG A 200 31.47 10.87 -4.70
N ALA A 201 30.89 11.95 -5.24
CA ALA A 201 29.52 12.37 -4.99
C ALA A 201 28.45 11.42 -5.59
N TYR A 202 28.78 10.66 -6.64
CA TYR A 202 27.82 9.72 -7.24
C TYR A 202 27.89 8.33 -6.61
N ASN A 203 29.00 7.96 -5.96
CA ASN A 203 29.11 6.71 -5.21
C ASN A 203 28.11 6.63 -4.05
N GLU A 204 27.71 7.77 -3.49
CA GLU A 204 26.70 7.83 -2.45
C GLU A 204 25.29 7.47 -2.98
N TYR A 205 24.97 7.84 -4.23
CA TYR A 205 23.71 7.44 -4.88
C TYR A 205 23.65 5.95 -5.20
N PHE A 206 24.80 5.31 -5.37
CA PHE A 206 24.92 3.87 -5.57
C PHE A 206 25.13 3.10 -4.26
N SER A 207 25.01 3.73 -3.09
CA SER A 207 25.15 3.04 -1.81
C SER A 207 23.91 2.21 -1.47
N GLU A 208 24.11 1.01 -0.91
CA GLU A 208 23.03 0.15 -0.38
C GLU A 208 22.21 0.85 0.72
N LYS A 209 22.80 1.83 1.43
CA LYS A 209 22.11 2.63 2.45
C LYS A 209 20.87 3.36 1.93
N ARG A 210 20.80 3.60 0.61
CA ARG A 210 19.63 4.25 0.00
C ARG A 210 18.40 3.34 0.01
N TRP A 211 18.59 2.03 -0.06
CA TRP A 211 17.51 1.06 0.10
C TRP A 211 16.98 1.03 1.53
N ASP A 212 17.86 1.11 2.54
CA ASP A 212 17.45 1.26 3.94
C ASP A 212 16.63 2.54 4.16
N GLN A 213 17.08 3.66 3.58
CA GLN A 213 16.35 4.93 3.62
C GLN A 213 14.99 4.84 2.91
N LEU A 214 14.91 4.08 1.81
CA LEU A 214 13.66 3.88 1.07
C LEU A 214 12.68 3.02 1.86
N ILE A 215 13.16 1.98 2.53
CA ILE A 215 12.37 1.13 3.43
C ILE A 215 11.82 1.98 4.59
N GLU A 216 12.66 2.84 5.19
CA GLU A 216 12.23 3.71 6.27
C GLU A 216 11.20 4.76 5.79
N LEU A 217 11.42 5.36 4.62
CA LEU A 217 10.44 6.25 4.00
C LEU A 217 9.11 5.53 3.74
N PHE A 218 9.15 4.31 3.23
CA PHE A 218 7.96 3.48 3.04
C PHE A 218 7.24 3.22 4.36
N LYS A 219 7.95 2.85 5.43
CA LYS A 219 7.37 2.62 6.76
C LYS A 219 6.63 3.86 7.28
N GLN A 220 7.25 5.03 7.14
CA GLN A 220 6.64 6.30 7.54
C GLN A 220 5.39 6.62 6.71
N GLU A 221 5.43 6.42 5.40
CA GLU A 221 4.28 6.68 4.55
C GLU A 221 3.14 5.67 4.77
N ASN A 222 3.47 4.39 5.00
CA ASN A 222 2.52 3.36 5.39
C ASN A 222 1.83 3.71 6.72
N ALA A 223 2.59 4.20 7.69
CA ALA A 223 2.06 4.73 8.96
C ALA A 223 1.03 5.85 8.72
N ARG A 224 1.38 6.81 7.87
CA ARG A 224 0.53 7.98 7.56
C ARG A 224 -0.74 7.58 6.81
N VAL A 225 -0.64 6.65 5.86
CA VAL A 225 -1.77 6.16 5.05
C VAL A 225 -2.80 5.45 5.92
N TYR A 226 -2.36 4.54 6.78
CA TYR A 226 -3.27 3.75 7.62
C TYR A 226 -3.54 4.39 8.97
N LYS A 227 -2.95 5.55 9.27
CA LYS A 227 -2.93 6.17 10.61
C LYS A 227 -2.50 5.19 11.70
N VAL A 228 -1.74 4.16 11.33
CA VAL A 228 -1.17 3.20 12.26
C VAL A 228 0.00 3.92 12.89
N ASN A 229 -0.15 4.31 14.15
CA ASN A 229 0.86 5.07 14.87
C ASN A 229 2.04 4.14 15.19
N TYR A 230 3.10 4.14 14.38
CA TYR A 230 4.38 3.51 14.73
C TYR A 230 5.04 4.23 15.93
N GLN A 231 4.68 5.50 16.18
CA GLN A 231 5.15 6.28 17.33
C GLN A 231 4.73 5.71 18.69
N LYS A 232 3.74 4.79 18.76
CA LYS A 232 3.34 4.15 20.03
C LYS A 232 4.27 3.02 20.47
N GLN A 233 5.38 2.75 19.78
CA GLN A 233 6.40 1.81 20.28
C GLN A 233 6.99 2.29 21.63
N HIS A 234 7.20 3.60 21.82
CA HIS A 234 7.67 4.13 23.11
C HIS A 234 6.59 4.13 24.18
N SER A 235 5.34 4.49 23.84
CA SER A 235 4.26 4.54 24.83
C SER A 235 3.83 3.16 25.33
N ILE A 236 4.05 2.06 24.59
CA ILE A 236 3.73 0.72 25.11
C ILE A 236 4.70 0.31 26.22
N MET A 237 5.99 0.63 26.10
CA MET A 237 6.97 0.40 27.17
C MET A 237 6.69 1.29 28.40
N GLU A 238 6.30 2.55 28.19
CA GLU A 238 5.86 3.44 29.27
C GLU A 238 4.56 2.97 29.93
N LEU A 239 3.58 2.48 29.15
CA LEU A 239 2.32 1.95 29.69
C LEU A 239 2.51 0.63 30.44
N LEU A 240 3.47 -0.20 30.03
CA LEU A 240 3.84 -1.42 30.77
C LEU A 240 4.60 -1.08 32.07
N GLN A 241 5.42 -0.02 32.08
CA GLN A 241 6.04 0.49 33.31
C GLN A 241 5.02 1.11 34.27
N CYS A 242 3.96 1.76 33.79
CA CYS A 242 2.90 2.32 34.63
C CYS A 242 1.91 1.27 35.18
N LEU A 243 1.82 0.07 34.59
CA LEU A 243 0.99 -1.03 35.10
C LEU A 243 1.72 -1.91 36.12
N GLY A 244 3.03 -1.69 36.32
CA GLY A 244 3.87 -2.42 37.27
C GLY A 244 4.13 -1.70 38.60
N ASN A 245 3.48 -0.55 38.85
CA ASN A 245 3.53 0.19 40.11
C ASN A 245 2.14 0.32 40.73
#